data_AF-A0A354TQ34-F1
#
_entry.id   AF-A0A354TQ34-F1
#
_cell.length_a   1.000
_cell.length_b   1.000
_cell.length_c   1.000
_cell.angle_alpha   90.00
_cell.angle_beta   90.00
_cell.angle_gamma   90.00
#
_symmetry.space_group_name_H-M   'P 1'
#
loop_
_entity.id
_entity.type
_entity.pdbx_description
1 polymer ?
#
loop_
_entity_poly.entity_id
_entity_poly.type
_entity_poly.pdbx_seq_one_letter_code
_entity_poly.pdbx_strand_id
1 'polypeptide(L)'
;MPLRIEGRKLMKGIAFVGKIWRILTVAGLTFSQVLAQETKSGIPLDQSWKETVYAFAANNLQHTAWGLEHSERDYQLARALAAGDGLEIDEDVLFAAAFLHDMAAFEPYAVAGEDHSNTGADKAGAILEPAGFPMTKLPSVQAAIRA
;
A
#
# COMPACT_ATOMS: atom_id res chain seq x y z
N MET A 1 87.26 23.54 -24.07
CA MET A 1 87.38 23.83 -22.63
C MET A 1 86.20 23.20 -21.89
N PRO A 2 86.37 22.78 -20.62
CA PRO A 2 85.87 21.50 -20.10
C PRO A 2 84.55 21.55 -19.28
N LEU A 3 83.99 20.36 -19.08
CA LEU A 3 83.22 19.79 -17.95
C LEU A 3 82.82 20.74 -16.79
N ARG A 4 81.56 20.65 -16.30
CA ARG A 4 81.29 20.37 -14.87
C ARG A 4 79.81 20.06 -14.55
N ILE A 5 79.63 18.99 -13.78
CA ILE A 5 78.44 18.53 -13.03
C ILE A 5 78.16 19.47 -11.83
N GLU A 6 76.90 19.63 -11.44
CA GLU A 6 76.36 19.62 -10.05
C GLU A 6 75.00 20.34 -10.03
N GLY A 7 73.93 19.87 -9.40
CA GLY A 7 73.87 19.17 -8.13
C GLY A 7 73.31 20.10 -7.05
N ARG A 8 71.97 20.07 -6.90
CA ARG A 8 71.09 20.59 -5.81
C ARG A 8 71.69 21.53 -4.75
N LYS A 9 70.96 22.62 -4.47
CA LYS A 9 70.76 23.10 -3.09
C LYS A 9 69.32 23.50 -2.81
N LEU A 10 68.96 23.29 -1.55
CA LEU A 10 67.66 23.04 -0.96
C LEU A 10 67.20 24.28 -0.17
N MET A 11 65.87 24.48 -0.10
CA MET A 11 65.12 25.25 0.92
C MET A 11 65.30 26.79 0.84
N LYS A 12 64.36 27.68 1.17
CA LYS A 12 63.31 27.70 2.20
C LYS A 12 62.24 28.74 1.82
N GLY A 13 61.00 28.50 2.22
CA GLY A 13 60.17 29.55 2.83
C GLY A 13 59.09 30.23 1.99
N ILE A 14 57.86 30.05 2.49
CA ILE A 14 56.76 31.02 2.52
C ILE A 14 55.95 31.20 1.23
N ALA A 15 54.77 30.60 1.20
CA ALA A 15 53.53 31.36 0.94
C ALA A 15 52.30 30.54 1.35
N PHE A 16 51.53 31.14 2.25
CA PHE A 16 50.18 30.81 2.67
C PHE A 16 49.25 30.62 1.45
N VAL A 17 48.65 29.43 1.29
CA VAL A 17 47.53 29.22 0.37
C VAL A 17 46.41 28.55 1.14
N GLY A 18 45.26 29.22 1.14
CA GLY A 18 44.14 28.99 2.03
C GLY A 18 43.56 27.58 1.97
N LYS A 19 43.23 27.04 3.15
CA LYS A 19 42.31 25.92 3.29
C LYS A 19 40.91 26.40 2.87
N ILE A 20 40.58 26.23 1.60
CA ILE A 20 39.19 26.23 1.14
C ILE A 20 38.59 24.92 1.64
N TRP A 21 37.85 24.99 2.75
CA TRP A 21 37.03 23.87 3.20
C TRP A 21 35.82 23.77 2.26
N ARG A 22 35.95 22.98 1.19
CA ARG A 22 34.80 22.56 0.38
C ARG A 22 34.01 21.55 1.20
N ILE A 23 33.00 22.03 1.93
CA ILE A 23 31.92 21.20 2.43
C ILE A 23 31.07 20.84 1.20
N LEU A 24 31.32 19.66 0.63
CA LEU A 24 30.37 19.02 -0.28
C LEU A 24 29.29 18.39 0.60
N THR A 25 28.25 19.15 0.93
CA THR A 25 27.02 18.57 1.47
C THR A 25 26.33 17.83 0.34
N VAL A 26 26.59 16.53 0.21
CA VAL A 26 25.71 15.65 -0.54
C VAL A 26 24.45 15.53 0.30
N ALA A 27 23.40 16.26 -0.09
CA ALA A 27 22.06 16.05 0.45
C ALA A 27 21.62 14.63 0.03
N GLY A 28 21.85 13.66 0.91
CA GLY A 28 21.37 12.30 0.72
C GLY A 28 19.85 12.33 0.77
N LEU A 29 19.21 12.15 -0.38
CA LEU A 29 17.79 11.81 -0.45
C LEU A 29 17.63 10.42 0.16
N THR A 30 17.23 10.34 1.42
CA THR A 30 16.83 9.07 2.04
C THR A 30 15.48 8.68 1.47
N PHE A 31 15.46 7.76 0.51
CA PHE A 31 14.24 7.03 0.16
C PHE A 31 13.94 6.08 1.32
N SER A 32 12.99 6.44 2.17
CA SER A 32 12.39 5.49 3.11
C SER A 32 11.57 4.49 2.29
N GLN A 33 12.07 3.27 2.13
CA GLN A 33 11.24 2.17 1.66
C GLN A 33 10.24 1.86 2.78
N VAL A 34 9.02 2.38 2.67
CA VAL A 34 7.89 1.84 3.43
C VAL A 34 7.70 0.43 2.89
N LEU A 35 8.03 -0.58 3.70
CA LEU A 35 7.64 -1.95 3.37
C LEU A 35 6.11 -1.96 3.31
N ALA A 36 5.54 -2.34 2.16
CA ALA A 36 4.10 -2.48 2.02
C ALA A 36 3.60 -3.45 3.10
N GLN A 37 2.64 -3.00 3.89
CA GLN A 37 2.02 -3.86 4.89
C GLN A 37 1.22 -4.96 4.16
N GLU A 38 1.11 -6.14 4.77
CA GLU A 38 0.33 -7.25 4.20
C GLU A 38 -0.68 -7.77 5.22
N THR A 39 -1.75 -8.38 4.73
CA THR A 39 -2.71 -9.14 5.57
C THR A 39 -2.07 -10.43 6.10
N LYS A 40 -2.77 -11.16 6.98
CA LYS A 40 -2.26 -12.45 7.50
C LYS A 40 -2.03 -13.48 6.39
N SER A 41 -2.84 -13.47 5.33
CA SER A 41 -2.67 -14.32 4.14
C SER A 41 -1.73 -13.75 3.06
N GLY A 42 -1.06 -12.63 3.32
CA GLY A 42 -0.10 -12.04 2.37
C GLY A 42 -0.75 -11.22 1.25
N ILE A 43 -1.96 -10.66 1.46
CA ILE A 43 -2.53 -9.70 0.51
C ILE A 43 -1.86 -8.34 0.72
N PRO A 44 -1.32 -7.69 -0.33
CA PRO A 44 -0.70 -6.38 -0.21
C PRO A 44 -1.71 -5.29 0.20
N LEU A 45 -1.35 -4.51 1.22
CA LEU A 45 -2.00 -3.27 1.63
C LEU A 45 -1.17 -2.08 1.09
N ASP A 46 -0.95 -2.09 -0.22
CA ASP A 46 -0.08 -1.17 -0.96
C ASP A 46 -0.69 0.24 -1.20
N GLN A 47 -1.91 0.46 -0.72
CA GLN A 47 -2.65 1.71 -0.81
C GLN A 47 -3.28 2.02 0.55
N SER A 48 -3.23 3.29 0.99
CA SER A 48 -3.72 3.70 2.32
C SER A 48 -5.21 3.39 2.55
N TRP A 49 -6.01 3.38 1.48
CA TRP A 49 -7.43 3.01 1.59
C TRP A 49 -7.61 1.50 1.86
N LYS A 50 -6.72 0.63 1.33
CA LYS A 50 -6.74 -0.81 1.62
C LYS A 50 -6.40 -1.07 3.09
N GLU A 51 -5.41 -0.37 3.62
CA GLU A 51 -5.08 -0.43 5.06
C GLU A 51 -6.29 -0.04 5.92
N THR A 52 -7.00 1.02 5.53
CA THR A 52 -8.18 1.51 6.25
C THR A 52 -9.34 0.51 6.19
N VAL A 53 -9.65 -0.04 5.02
CA VAL A 53 -10.68 -1.07 4.84
C VAL A 53 -10.33 -2.35 5.59
N TYR A 54 -9.07 -2.78 5.53
CA TYR A 54 -8.59 -3.94 6.27
C TYR A 54 -8.70 -3.74 7.79
N ALA A 55 -8.29 -2.57 8.29
CA ALA A 55 -8.45 -2.22 9.69
C ALA A 55 -9.92 -2.17 10.11
N PHE A 56 -10.81 -1.66 9.27
CA PHE A 56 -12.24 -1.71 9.50
C PHE A 56 -12.74 -3.15 9.65
N ALA A 57 -12.43 -4.01 8.69
CA ALA A 57 -12.85 -5.41 8.72
C ALA A 57 -12.29 -6.14 9.96
N ALA A 58 -11.01 -5.94 10.25
CA ALA A 58 -10.35 -6.55 11.41
C ALA A 58 -10.95 -6.11 12.76
N ASN A 59 -11.49 -4.89 12.84
CA ASN A 59 -12.04 -4.32 14.08
C ASN A 59 -13.55 -4.53 14.23
N ASN A 60 -14.29 -4.79 13.16
CA ASN A 60 -15.76 -4.83 13.21
C ASN A 60 -16.39 -6.12 12.67
N LEU A 61 -15.68 -6.88 11.83
CA LEU A 61 -16.23 -8.02 11.10
C LEU A 61 -15.59 -9.33 11.58
N GLN A 62 -15.68 -9.64 12.88
CA GLN A 62 -15.10 -10.86 13.43
C GLN A 62 -16.13 -11.98 13.54
N HIS A 63 -15.95 -13.02 12.73
CA HIS A 63 -16.67 -14.28 12.84
C HIS A 63 -15.79 -15.42 12.34
N THR A 64 -15.93 -16.61 12.92
CA THR A 64 -15.08 -17.76 12.55
C THR A 64 -15.36 -18.29 11.15
N ALA A 65 -16.58 -18.09 10.65
CA ALA A 65 -17.00 -18.55 9.32
C ALA A 65 -16.98 -17.47 8.23
N TRP A 66 -17.39 -16.23 8.54
CA TRP A 66 -17.65 -15.16 7.57
C TRP A 66 -17.01 -13.81 7.97
N GLY A 67 -15.98 -13.83 8.83
CA GLY A 67 -15.25 -12.64 9.25
C GLY A 67 -14.05 -12.29 8.37
N LEU A 68 -13.09 -11.53 8.89
CA LEU A 68 -11.89 -11.11 8.18
C LEU A 68 -11.18 -12.24 7.40
N GLU A 69 -10.91 -13.38 8.04
CA GLU A 69 -10.22 -14.50 7.39
C GLU A 69 -11.04 -15.11 6.24
N HIS A 70 -12.36 -14.93 6.21
CA HIS A 70 -13.22 -15.31 5.09
C HIS A 70 -13.03 -14.38 3.90
N SER A 71 -13.08 -13.06 4.12
CA SER A 71 -12.78 -12.06 3.08
C SER A 71 -11.41 -12.26 2.43
N GLU A 72 -10.38 -12.60 3.22
CA GLU A 72 -9.05 -12.91 2.69
C GLU A 72 -9.05 -14.13 1.76
N ARG A 73 -9.78 -15.20 2.12
CA ARG A 73 -9.90 -16.41 1.28
C ARG A 73 -10.66 -16.12 -0.01
N ASP A 74 -11.76 -15.37 0.07
CA ASP A 74 -12.57 -15.04 -1.11
C ASP A 74 -11.79 -14.19 -2.11
N TYR A 75 -11.05 -13.19 -1.62
CA TYR A 75 -10.17 -12.38 -2.46
C TYR A 75 -9.15 -13.25 -3.21
N GLN A 76 -8.44 -14.12 -2.49
CA GLN A 76 -7.40 -14.97 -3.09
C GLN A 76 -7.99 -16.00 -4.05
N LEU A 77 -9.13 -16.60 -3.69
CA LEU A 77 -9.83 -17.55 -4.55
C LEU A 77 -10.31 -16.89 -5.84
N ALA A 78 -10.93 -15.72 -5.76
CA ALA A 78 -11.39 -14.97 -6.92
C ALA A 78 -10.22 -14.61 -7.86
N ARG A 79 -9.07 -14.18 -7.31
CA ARG A 79 -7.85 -13.94 -8.11
C ARG A 79 -7.34 -15.20 -8.78
N ALA A 80 -7.30 -16.32 -8.07
CA ALA A 80 -6.83 -17.59 -8.61
C ALA A 80 -7.73 -18.09 -9.75
N LEU A 81 -9.06 -17.97 -9.59
CA LEU A 81 -10.03 -18.31 -10.62
C LEU A 81 -9.89 -17.40 -11.85
N ALA A 82 -9.83 -16.08 -11.65
CA ALA A 82 -9.63 -15.12 -12.74
C ALA A 82 -8.34 -15.40 -13.53
N ALA A 83 -7.24 -15.69 -12.83
CA ALA A 83 -5.97 -16.06 -13.48
C ALA A 83 -6.08 -17.39 -14.25
N GLY A 84 -6.76 -18.39 -13.69
CA GLY A 84 -7.00 -19.68 -14.35
C GLY A 84 -7.85 -19.55 -15.62
N ASP A 85 -8.81 -18.62 -15.60
CA ASP A 85 -9.73 -18.36 -16.70
C ASP A 85 -9.22 -17.28 -17.69
N GLY A 86 -8.06 -16.67 -17.43
CA GLY A 86 -7.49 -15.61 -18.26
C GLY A 86 -8.30 -14.31 -18.25
N LEU A 87 -9.00 -14.03 -17.15
CA LEU A 87 -9.80 -12.83 -16.96
C LEU A 87 -8.96 -11.69 -16.36
N GLU A 88 -9.10 -10.50 -16.92
CA GLU A 88 -8.62 -9.27 -16.29
C GLU A 88 -9.64 -8.80 -15.24
N ILE A 89 -9.15 -8.47 -14.06
CA ILE A 89 -9.96 -8.01 -12.92
C ILE A 89 -9.46 -6.66 -12.42
N ASP A 90 -10.40 -5.81 -11.99
CA ASP A 90 -10.06 -4.61 -11.24
C ASP A 90 -9.81 -5.01 -9.77
N GLU A 91 -8.53 -5.09 -9.38
CA GLU A 91 -8.14 -5.53 -8.04
C GLU A 91 -8.60 -4.56 -6.93
N ASP A 92 -8.81 -3.27 -7.23
CA ASP A 92 -9.36 -2.35 -6.23
C ASP A 92 -10.82 -2.69 -5.94
N VAL A 93 -11.60 -2.98 -7.00
CA VAL A 93 -13.00 -3.40 -6.86
C VAL A 93 -13.09 -4.74 -6.14
N LEU A 94 -12.26 -5.71 -6.53
CA LEU A 94 -12.25 -7.03 -5.91
C LEU A 94 -11.87 -6.95 -4.42
N PHE A 95 -10.85 -6.19 -4.07
CA PHE A 95 -10.45 -6.00 -2.67
C PHE A 95 -11.58 -5.35 -1.86
N ALA A 96 -12.13 -4.23 -2.35
CA ALA A 96 -13.21 -3.54 -1.64
C ALA A 96 -14.46 -4.43 -1.46
N ALA A 97 -14.86 -5.16 -2.49
CA ALA A 97 -16.03 -6.05 -2.44
C ALA A 97 -15.78 -7.23 -1.49
N ALA A 98 -14.66 -7.95 -1.61
CA ALA A 98 -14.37 -9.12 -0.79
C ALA A 98 -14.34 -8.79 0.72
N PHE A 99 -13.77 -7.65 1.09
CA PHE A 99 -13.66 -7.22 2.49
C PHE A 99 -14.92 -6.60 3.08
N LEU A 100 -15.91 -6.21 2.26
CA LEU A 100 -17.13 -5.56 2.73
C LEU A 100 -18.42 -6.33 2.40
N HIS A 101 -18.38 -7.42 1.63
CA HIS A 101 -19.61 -8.10 1.17
C HIS A 101 -20.51 -8.56 2.32
N ASP A 102 -19.92 -9.10 3.38
CA ASP A 102 -20.64 -9.56 4.58
C ASP A 102 -20.82 -8.48 5.64
N MET A 103 -20.45 -7.21 5.39
CA MET A 103 -20.43 -6.19 6.45
C MET A 103 -21.79 -6.01 7.13
N ALA A 104 -22.89 -6.16 6.38
CA ALA A 104 -24.25 -6.03 6.90
C ALA A 104 -24.78 -7.30 7.59
N ALA A 105 -23.97 -8.34 7.75
CA ALA A 105 -24.25 -9.43 8.67
C ALA A 105 -23.86 -9.10 10.13
N PHE A 106 -23.18 -7.97 10.35
CA PHE A 106 -22.69 -7.53 11.66
C PHE A 106 -23.41 -6.26 12.12
N GLU A 107 -23.68 -6.17 13.42
CA GLU A 107 -24.12 -4.92 14.05
C GLU A 107 -22.94 -3.92 14.08
N PRO A 108 -23.17 -2.59 13.90
CA PRO A 108 -24.47 -1.92 13.72
C PRO A 108 -24.89 -1.78 12.23
N TYR A 109 -24.29 -2.54 11.32
CA TYR A 109 -24.52 -2.39 9.88
C TYR A 109 -25.74 -3.18 9.39
N ALA A 110 -26.09 -4.24 10.10
CA ALA A 110 -27.26 -5.06 9.84
C ALA A 110 -28.57 -4.25 9.92
N VAL A 111 -29.54 -4.63 9.11
CA VAL A 111 -30.90 -4.10 9.16
C VAL A 111 -31.87 -5.27 9.24
N ALA A 112 -32.72 -5.26 10.27
CA ALA A 112 -33.61 -6.38 10.54
C ALA A 112 -34.61 -6.60 9.39
N GLY A 113 -34.62 -7.82 8.84
CA GLY A 113 -35.52 -8.21 7.76
C GLY A 113 -35.04 -7.81 6.35
N GLU A 114 -33.87 -7.18 6.23
CA GLU A 114 -33.25 -6.90 4.94
C GLU A 114 -32.18 -7.95 4.59
N ASP A 115 -31.93 -8.09 3.29
CA ASP A 115 -30.88 -8.93 2.76
C ASP A 115 -29.51 -8.26 2.93
N HIS A 116 -28.56 -8.96 3.57
CA HIS A 116 -27.25 -8.42 3.91
C HIS A 116 -26.45 -8.00 2.68
N SER A 117 -26.56 -8.68 1.54
CA SER A 117 -25.86 -8.30 0.31
C SER A 117 -26.34 -6.94 -0.20
N ASN A 118 -27.66 -6.73 -0.25
CA ASN A 118 -28.22 -5.44 -0.64
C ASN A 118 -27.87 -4.32 0.35
N THR A 119 -28.09 -4.55 1.64
CA THR A 119 -27.79 -3.58 2.69
C THR A 119 -26.29 -3.25 2.74
N GLY A 120 -25.42 -4.26 2.57
CA GLY A 120 -23.96 -4.10 2.53
C GLY A 120 -23.51 -3.28 1.34
N ALA A 121 -24.03 -3.56 0.14
CA ALA A 121 -23.74 -2.79 -1.06
C ALA A 121 -24.16 -1.31 -0.90
N ASP A 122 -25.34 -1.05 -0.33
CA ASP A 122 -25.83 0.31 -0.11
C ASP A 122 -24.96 1.08 0.91
N LYS A 123 -24.42 0.38 1.92
CA LYS A 123 -23.59 0.97 2.98
C LYS A 123 -22.10 1.03 2.65
N ALA A 124 -21.60 0.27 1.68
CA ALA A 124 -20.16 0.18 1.37
C ALA A 124 -19.51 1.55 1.13
N GLY A 125 -20.22 2.48 0.49
CA GLY A 125 -19.73 3.84 0.25
C GLY A 125 -19.35 4.59 1.54
N ALA A 126 -20.06 4.36 2.65
CA ALA A 126 -19.79 5.01 3.93
C ALA A 126 -18.47 4.56 4.57
N ILE A 127 -17.94 3.41 4.15
CA ILE A 127 -16.62 2.91 4.56
C ILE A 127 -15.54 3.34 3.55
N LEU A 128 -15.86 3.25 2.25
CA LEU A 128 -14.91 3.47 1.17
C LEU A 128 -14.57 4.96 0.95
N GLU A 129 -15.55 5.85 1.05
CA GLU A 129 -15.32 7.30 0.87
C GLU A 129 -14.32 7.86 1.88
N PRO A 130 -14.51 7.71 3.21
CA PRO A 130 -13.54 8.23 4.18
C PRO A 130 -12.19 7.48 4.15
N ALA A 131 -12.15 6.26 3.63
CA ALA A 131 -10.89 5.53 3.42
C ALA A 131 -10.05 6.11 2.27
N GLY A 132 -10.63 6.93 1.39
CA GLY A 132 -9.95 7.48 0.21
C GLY A 132 -9.96 6.52 -0.99
N PHE A 133 -10.93 5.60 -1.06
CA PHE A 133 -11.14 4.73 -2.22
C PHE A 133 -11.50 5.57 -3.47
N PRO A 134 -11.08 5.18 -4.68
CA PRO A 134 -11.51 5.82 -5.92
C PRO A 134 -13.03 5.67 -6.14
N MET A 135 -13.81 6.64 -5.66
CA MET A 135 -15.29 6.57 -5.63
C MET A 135 -15.94 6.44 -7.02
N THR A 136 -15.21 6.73 -8.11
CA THR A 136 -15.65 6.41 -9.47
C THR A 136 -15.86 4.91 -9.70
N LYS A 137 -15.21 4.04 -8.90
CA LYS A 137 -15.35 2.59 -8.92
C LYS A 137 -16.43 2.05 -7.98
N LEU A 138 -17.04 2.90 -7.13
CA LEU A 138 -18.05 2.46 -6.16
C LEU A 138 -19.19 1.67 -6.82
N PRO A 139 -19.77 2.07 -7.97
CA PRO A 139 -20.84 1.30 -8.60
C PRO A 139 -20.46 -0.15 -8.90
N SER A 140 -19.21 -0.41 -9.30
CA SER A 140 -18.71 -1.77 -9.55
C SER A 140 -18.56 -2.58 -8.26
N VAL A 141 -18.12 -1.95 -7.17
CA VAL A 141 -18.07 -2.60 -5.84
C VAL A 141 -19.48 -2.97 -5.37
N GLN A 142 -20.42 -2.04 -5.47
CA GLN A 142 -21.81 -2.28 -5.06
C GLN A 142 -22.48 -3.35 -5.94
N ALA A 143 -22.16 -3.42 -7.23
CA ALA A 143 -22.64 -4.48 -8.10
C ALA A 143 -22.05 -5.84 -7.70
N ALA A 144 -20.75 -5.91 -7.39
CA ALA A 144 -20.09 -7.13 -6.96
C ALA A 144 -20.61 -7.66 -5.61
N ILE A 145 -20.90 -6.79 -4.65
CA ILE A 145 -21.46 -7.20 -3.35
C ILE A 145 -22.88 -7.79 -3.46
N ARG A 146 -23.67 -7.36 -4.46
CA ARG A 146 -25.04 -7.86 -4.68
C ARG A 146 -25.10 -9.15 -5.50
N ALA A 147 -23.99 -9.58 -6.11
CA ALA A 147 -23.94 -10.73 -7.01
C ALA A 147 -23.92 -12.06 -6.24
#